data_AF-A0A7C9BFS1-F1
#
_entry.id   AF-A0A7C9BFS1-F1
#
_cell.length_a   1.000
_cell.length_b   1.000
_cell.length_c   1.000
_cell.angle_alpha   90.00
_cell.angle_beta   90.00
_cell.angle_gamma   90.00
#
_symmetry.space_group_name_H-M   'P 1'
#
loop_
_entity.id
_entity.type
_entity.pdbx_description
1 polymer ?
#
loop_
_entity_poly.entity_id
_entity_poly.type
_entity_poly.pdbx_seq_one_letter_code
_entity_poly.pdbx_strand_id
1 'polypeptide(L)'
;MEFDKSVWVRCRTLIEEKLGWGDGRQWTNADFELLGEKIRDETGVSLSTSTLKRLWGRVRYDSTPQVATLNALARFAGYGTFRELAEVHEKAESKSAAALAHPKSPAVPGQPSRESGRAQRQFSKSAMWSIGLVMGISISLFLAFSLSQKQKNAPLATAHYSFSSRPVTTGLPNSVVFTFDVSQAKTDCLFVQQTWDDSKRFRIRKNQQQATSIYYYPGFFTAKLTVDSTVVSQHQLFIKTDGWLPLVEQEPVPVYFKPEESTRNGVFGLTDRQLMSHNITMQPKVPHVLYFYMKDFGDLSSDNFILETSVKNTFSTGSGACQQSQVAVHCENGLFVVPLSVPGCTSALNALIPGKLIQGSKTDLSKFGVDFARWAELRIAVKNKNVVIYLNEKPVLKTAFSMNAGKVIGVGYSFQGTGLVDYVRLSDGKGKVALAEEF
;
A
#
# COMPACT_ATOMS: atom_id res chain seq x y z
N MET A 1 -19.18 -3.41 28.42
CA MET A 1 -18.95 -2.06 27.86
C MET A 1 -19.85 -1.97 26.66
N GLU A 2 -20.89 -1.16 26.75
CA GLU A 2 -21.88 -1.02 25.69
C GLU A 2 -21.25 -0.28 24.51
N PHE A 3 -21.43 -0.79 23.29
CA PHE A 3 -20.86 -0.19 22.09
C PHE A 3 -21.65 1.07 21.76
N ASP A 4 -21.15 2.22 22.19
CA ASP A 4 -21.76 3.49 21.85
C ASP A 4 -21.47 3.84 20.38
N LYS A 5 -22.56 3.91 19.60
CA LYS A 5 -22.52 4.22 18.17
C LYS A 5 -22.05 5.64 17.90
N SER A 6 -22.30 6.61 18.79
CA SER A 6 -21.85 8.01 18.58
C SER A 6 -20.33 8.12 18.72
N VAL A 7 -19.77 7.51 19.77
CA VAL A 7 -18.31 7.43 20.00
C VAL A 7 -17.62 6.69 18.87
N TRP A 8 -18.21 5.61 18.35
CA TRP A 8 -17.66 4.92 17.18
C TRP A 8 -17.66 5.80 15.92
N VAL A 9 -18.76 6.51 15.63
CA VAL A 9 -18.82 7.43 14.49
C VAL A 9 -17.74 8.50 14.61
N ARG A 10 -17.53 9.06 15.81
CA ARG A 10 -16.46 10.02 16.07
C ARG A 10 -15.07 9.41 15.85
N CYS A 11 -14.83 8.20 16.34
CA CYS A 11 -13.57 7.47 16.14
C CYS A 11 -13.28 7.29 14.64
N ARG A 12 -14.28 6.85 13.88
CA ARG A 12 -14.18 6.66 12.43
C ARG A 12 -13.86 7.96 11.71
N THR A 13 -14.55 9.06 12.04
CA THR A 13 -14.29 10.37 11.42
C THR A 13 -12.88 10.87 11.70
N LEU A 14 -12.37 10.73 12.94
CA LEU A 14 -11.00 11.12 13.27
C LEU A 14 -9.96 10.32 12.49
N ILE A 15 -10.22 9.03 12.25
CA ILE A 15 -9.36 8.18 11.42
C ILE A 15 -9.40 8.65 9.97
N GLU A 16 -10.58 8.93 9.41
CA GLU A 16 -10.74 9.43 8.05
C GLU A 16 -10.05 10.79 7.84
N GLU A 17 -10.19 11.71 8.80
CA GLU A 17 -9.51 13.01 8.81
C GLU A 17 -7.99 12.85 8.87
N LYS A 18 -7.49 11.99 9.77
CA LYS A 18 -6.06 11.70 9.91
C LYS A 18 -5.44 11.15 8.63
N LEU A 19 -6.19 10.33 7.90
CA LEU A 19 -5.71 9.70 6.67
C LEU A 19 -5.84 10.63 5.46
N GLY A 20 -6.82 11.53 5.45
CA GLY A 20 -7.11 12.38 4.29
C GLY A 20 -7.59 11.60 3.07
N TRP A 21 -8.08 10.37 3.25
CA TRP A 21 -8.50 9.47 2.16
C TRP A 21 -9.94 9.66 1.70
N GLY A 22 -10.70 10.55 2.38
CA GLY A 22 -12.14 10.74 2.17
C GLY A 22 -12.98 9.74 2.97
N ASP A 23 -14.29 9.68 2.66
CA ASP A 23 -15.25 8.80 3.34
C ASP A 23 -14.85 7.33 3.19
N GLY A 24 -14.66 6.63 4.31
CA GLY A 24 -14.22 5.25 4.30
C GLY A 24 -15.25 4.25 3.78
N ARG A 25 -16.49 4.70 3.52
CA ARG A 25 -17.47 3.93 2.74
C ARG A 25 -17.09 3.79 1.27
N GLN A 26 -16.15 4.58 0.75
CA GLN A 26 -15.70 4.54 -0.65
C GLN A 26 -14.35 3.83 -0.82
N TRP A 27 -13.73 3.40 0.28
CA TRP A 27 -12.44 2.72 0.26
C TRP A 27 -12.49 1.37 -0.49
N THR A 28 -11.44 1.12 -1.27
CA THR A 28 -11.16 -0.11 -2.00
C THR A 28 -10.50 -1.14 -1.09
N ASN A 29 -10.30 -2.36 -1.57
CA ASN A 29 -9.58 -3.40 -0.81
C ASN A 29 -8.16 -2.93 -0.44
N ALA A 30 -7.45 -2.31 -1.38
CA ALA A 30 -6.12 -1.77 -1.16
C ALA A 30 -6.10 -0.65 -0.10
N ASP A 31 -7.14 0.19 -0.04
CA ASP A 31 -7.24 1.22 1.00
C ASP A 31 -7.43 0.60 2.40
N PHE A 32 -8.22 -0.48 2.50
CA PHE A 32 -8.35 -1.22 3.77
C PHE A 32 -7.09 -2.02 4.15
N GLU A 33 -6.30 -2.44 3.16
CA GLU A 33 -4.98 -3.05 3.36
C GLU A 33 -4.02 -2.02 3.93
N LEU A 34 -3.91 -0.86 3.28
CA LEU A 34 -3.07 0.26 3.72
C LEU A 34 -3.51 0.82 5.08
N LEU A 35 -4.82 0.83 5.38
CA LEU A 35 -5.34 1.18 6.70
C LEU A 35 -4.84 0.21 7.77
N GLY A 36 -4.91 -1.10 7.48
CA GLY A 36 -4.43 -2.14 8.37
C GLY A 36 -2.94 -2.01 8.65
N GLU A 37 -2.15 -1.67 7.63
CA GLU A 37 -0.72 -1.38 7.75
C GLU A 37 -0.47 -0.17 8.66
N LYS A 38 -1.14 0.97 8.41
CA LYS A 38 -0.96 2.18 9.23
C LYS A 38 -1.37 1.97 10.69
N ILE A 39 -2.47 1.25 10.94
CA ILE A 39 -2.89 0.90 12.30
C ILE A 39 -1.84 0.00 12.97
N ARG A 40 -1.30 -0.99 12.26
CA ARG A 40 -0.26 -1.87 12.79
C ARG A 40 1.01 -1.10 13.12
N ASP A 41 1.46 -0.24 12.23
CA ASP A 41 2.72 0.51 12.36
C ASP A 41 2.68 1.46 13.57
N GLU A 42 1.53 2.07 13.85
CA GLU A 42 1.39 3.01 14.96
C GLU A 42 0.95 2.37 16.28
N THR A 43 0.20 1.27 16.24
CA THR A 43 -0.44 0.71 17.45
C THR A 43 0.08 -0.68 17.83
N GLY A 44 0.85 -1.33 16.96
CA GLY A 44 1.32 -2.71 17.12
C GLY A 44 0.24 -3.78 16.97
N VAL A 45 -1.01 -3.40 16.69
CA VAL A 45 -2.14 -4.33 16.56
C VAL A 45 -2.48 -4.53 15.08
N SER A 46 -2.48 -5.78 14.62
CA SER A 46 -2.89 -6.12 13.26
C SER A 46 -4.40 -6.33 13.17
N LEU A 47 -5.06 -5.57 12.28
CA LEU A 47 -6.47 -5.72 11.96
C LEU A 47 -6.61 -6.18 10.51
N SER A 48 -7.35 -7.28 10.29
CA SER A 48 -7.56 -7.79 8.93
C SER A 48 -8.41 -6.84 8.09
N THR A 49 -8.22 -6.87 6.77
CA THR A 49 -9.04 -6.10 5.81
C THR A 49 -10.53 -6.42 5.95
N SER A 50 -10.87 -7.67 6.25
CA SER A 50 -12.25 -8.11 6.50
C SER A 50 -12.84 -7.48 7.77
N THR A 51 -12.04 -7.35 8.83
CA THR A 51 -12.42 -6.69 10.09
C THR A 51 -12.66 -5.21 9.86
N LEU A 52 -11.76 -4.53 9.15
CA LEU A 52 -11.87 -3.10 8.86
C LEU A 52 -13.07 -2.80 7.95
N LYS A 53 -13.30 -3.60 6.90
CA LYS A 53 -14.48 -3.45 6.02
C LYS A 53 -15.80 -3.58 6.78
N ARG A 54 -15.88 -4.50 7.75
CA ARG A 54 -17.05 -4.68 8.62
C ARG A 54 -17.29 -3.45 9.49
N LEU A 55 -16.24 -2.90 10.08
CA LEU A 55 -16.32 -1.70 10.93
C LEU A 55 -16.72 -0.44 10.15
N TRP A 56 -16.29 -0.35 8.89
CA TRP A 56 -16.67 0.73 7.97
C TRP A 56 -18.01 0.50 7.25
N GLY A 57 -18.73 -0.58 7.55
CA GLY A 57 -20.07 -0.85 7.00
C GLY A 57 -20.08 -1.30 5.54
N ARG A 58 -18.93 -1.79 5.01
CA ARG A 58 -18.79 -2.31 3.64
C ARG A 58 -19.26 -3.77 3.50
N VAL A 59 -19.39 -4.47 4.62
CA VAL A 59 -19.88 -5.86 4.70
C VAL A 59 -20.83 -5.93 5.89
N ARG A 60 -21.94 -6.69 5.77
CA ARG A 60 -22.87 -6.91 6.90
C ARG A 60 -22.11 -7.49 8.10
N TYR A 61 -22.37 -6.92 9.27
CA TYR A 61 -21.69 -7.28 10.51
C TYR A 61 -22.69 -7.19 11.68
N ASP A 62 -23.13 -8.34 12.16
CA ASP A 62 -24.21 -8.46 13.15
C ASP A 62 -23.68 -8.67 14.57
N SER A 63 -22.39 -8.38 14.83
CA SER A 63 -21.74 -8.61 16.12
C SER A 63 -21.02 -7.37 16.63
N THR A 64 -20.92 -7.21 17.94
CA THR A 64 -20.19 -6.09 18.55
C THR A 64 -18.68 -6.26 18.33
N PRO A 65 -17.95 -5.21 17.90
CA PRO A 65 -16.49 -5.27 17.79
C PRO A 65 -15.81 -5.64 19.12
N GLN A 66 -14.72 -6.41 19.06
CA GLN A 66 -13.94 -6.71 20.25
C GLN A 66 -13.30 -5.45 20.84
N VAL A 67 -13.19 -5.38 22.17
CA VAL A 67 -12.60 -4.24 22.89
C VAL A 67 -11.15 -3.97 22.45
N ALA A 68 -10.38 -5.02 22.17
CA ALA A 68 -9.01 -4.89 21.64
C ALA A 68 -8.97 -4.16 20.28
N THR A 69 -9.94 -4.44 19.41
CA THR A 69 -10.08 -3.77 18.11
C THR A 69 -10.45 -2.30 18.27
N LEU A 70 -11.39 -1.99 19.17
CA LEU A 70 -11.78 -0.60 19.47
C LEU A 70 -10.62 0.21 20.06
N ASN A 71 -9.82 -0.40 20.95
CA ASN A 71 -8.64 0.24 21.52
C ASN A 71 -7.54 0.48 20.48
N ALA A 72 -7.33 -0.46 19.54
CA ALA A 72 -6.39 -0.24 18.45
C ALA A 72 -6.81 0.96 17.57
N LEU A 73 -8.10 1.08 17.26
CA LEU A 73 -8.62 2.18 16.46
C LEU A 73 -8.56 3.52 17.20
N ALA A 74 -8.86 3.53 18.50
CA ALA A 74 -8.70 4.72 19.33
C ALA A 74 -7.24 5.20 19.41
N ARG A 75 -6.29 4.26 19.57
CA ARG A 75 -4.84 4.56 19.53
C ARG A 75 -4.41 5.13 18.20
N PHE A 76 -4.90 4.54 17.12
CA PHE A 76 -4.64 5.08 15.79
C PHE A 76 -5.26 6.47 15.59
N ALA A 77 -6.40 6.77 16.22
CA ALA A 77 -7.01 8.09 16.24
C ALA A 77 -6.33 9.10 17.19
N GLY A 78 -5.29 8.69 17.93
CA GLY A 78 -4.53 9.56 18.85
C GLY A 78 -4.94 9.50 20.33
N TYR A 79 -5.72 8.50 20.74
CA TYR A 79 -6.22 8.33 22.12
C TYR A 79 -5.72 7.01 22.73
N GLY A 80 -5.36 6.97 24.01
CA GLY A 80 -4.77 5.77 24.64
C GLY A 80 -5.71 4.55 24.66
N THR A 81 -7.01 4.77 24.85
CA THR A 81 -8.05 3.73 24.82
C THR A 81 -9.37 4.24 24.23
N PHE A 82 -10.25 3.32 23.81
CA PHE A 82 -11.59 3.69 23.33
C PHE A 82 -12.44 4.33 24.43
N ARG A 83 -12.20 3.96 25.70
CA ARG A 83 -12.82 4.59 26.87
C ARG A 83 -12.40 6.06 27.03
N GLU A 84 -11.12 6.34 26.83
CA GLU A 84 -10.61 7.72 26.88
C GLU A 84 -11.25 8.59 25.80
N LEU A 85 -11.43 8.05 24.59
CA LEU A 85 -12.17 8.72 23.52
C LEU A 85 -13.63 9.00 23.92
N ALA A 86 -14.31 8.04 24.56
CA ALA A 86 -15.69 8.20 25.04
C ALA A 86 -15.79 9.32 26.09
N GLU A 87 -14.88 9.36 27.06
CA GLU A 87 -14.85 10.40 28.11
C GLU A 87 -14.58 11.81 27.54
N VAL A 88 -13.80 11.91 26.45
CA VAL A 88 -13.59 13.17 25.72
C VAL A 88 -14.82 13.56 24.90
N HIS A 89 -15.50 12.58 24.29
CA HIS A 89 -16.72 12.79 23.51
C HIS A 89 -17.88 13.31 24.39
N GLU A 90 -18.12 12.70 25.55
CA GLU A 90 -19.16 13.12 26.50
C GLU A 90 -18.92 14.54 27.02
N LYS A 91 -17.67 14.92 27.29
CA LYS A 91 -17.31 16.29 27.70
C LYS A 91 -17.52 17.31 26.58
N ALA A 92 -17.37 16.91 25.31
CA ALA A 92 -17.62 17.76 24.16
C ALA A 92 -19.13 17.94 23.90
N GLU A 93 -19.92 16.87 24.03
CA GLU A 93 -21.38 16.91 23.87
C GLU A 93 -22.06 17.68 25.02
N SER A 94 -21.60 17.52 26.27
CA SER A 94 -22.09 18.29 27.42
C SER A 94 -21.86 19.81 27.26
N LYS A 95 -20.75 20.22 26.64
CA LYS A 95 -20.47 21.63 26.32
C LYS A 95 -21.27 22.16 25.12
N SER A 96 -21.55 21.32 24.12
CA SER A 96 -22.38 21.68 22.97
C SER A 96 -23.87 21.80 23.34
N ALA A 97 -24.36 20.96 24.25
CA ALA A 97 -25.74 21.03 24.77
C ALA A 97 -25.99 22.29 25.63
N ALA A 98 -24.96 22.78 26.35
CA ALA A 98 -25.05 24.02 27.13
C ALA A 98 -25.03 25.30 26.26
N ALA A 99 -24.57 25.23 25.00
CA ALA A 99 -24.44 26.38 24.10
C ALA A 99 -25.65 26.59 23.15
N LEU A 100 -26.63 25.69 23.14
CA LEU A 100 -27.80 25.70 22.25
C LEU A 100 -29.14 26.04 22.92
N ALA A 101 -29.13 26.44 24.20
CA ALA A 101 -30.31 26.92 24.90
C ALA A 101 -30.30 28.45 25.05
N HIS A 102 -30.85 29.16 24.06
CA HIS A 102 -31.39 30.51 24.27
C HIS A 102 -32.92 30.44 24.22
N PRO A 103 -33.64 30.92 25.25
CA PRO A 103 -35.01 31.38 25.07
C PRO A 103 -35.03 32.88 24.78
N LYS A 104 -35.87 33.24 23.81
CA LYS A 104 -36.24 34.60 23.42
C LYS A 104 -36.97 35.34 24.56
N SER A 105 -36.74 36.65 24.61
CA SER A 105 -37.59 37.69 25.26
C SER A 105 -38.99 37.79 24.58
N PRO A 106 -40.01 38.53 25.09
CA PRO A 106 -40.04 39.50 26.20
C PRO A 106 -41.29 39.48 27.13
N ALA A 107 -41.20 40.11 28.31
CA ALA A 107 -42.23 41.01 28.90
C ALA A 107 -41.76 41.59 30.26
N VAL A 108 -41.95 42.90 30.41
CA VAL A 108 -41.69 43.84 31.53
C VAL A 108 -43.02 43.97 32.34
N PRO A 109 -43.10 44.29 33.67
CA PRO A 109 -42.47 45.44 34.34
C PRO A 109 -42.00 45.30 35.81
N GLY A 110 -41.07 46.21 36.19
CA GLY A 110 -40.73 46.52 37.59
C GLY A 110 -39.38 47.22 37.76
N GLN A 111 -39.32 48.54 37.52
CA GLN A 111 -38.24 49.48 37.87
C GLN A 111 -38.08 49.69 39.40
N PRO A 112 -37.14 50.53 39.92
CA PRO A 112 -35.79 50.96 39.49
C PRO A 112 -34.75 50.74 40.65
N SER A 113 -33.43 50.96 40.61
CA SER A 113 -32.64 52.16 40.29
C SER A 113 -31.16 51.93 40.67
N ARG A 114 -30.27 52.76 40.09
CA ARG A 114 -28.96 53.25 40.57
C ARG A 114 -27.64 52.53 40.25
N GLU A 115 -26.69 53.42 39.96
CA GLU A 115 -25.37 53.29 39.36
C GLU A 115 -24.28 52.76 40.31
N SER A 116 -23.17 52.34 39.68
CA SER A 116 -21.77 52.70 39.99
C SER A 116 -20.82 51.53 40.32
N GLY A 117 -19.58 51.64 39.84
CA GLY A 117 -18.40 51.10 40.53
C GLY A 117 -17.62 49.98 39.84
N ARG A 118 -16.58 50.35 39.06
CA ARG A 118 -15.41 49.52 38.77
C ARG A 118 -14.68 49.17 40.08
N ALA A 119 -14.29 47.91 40.28
CA ALA A 119 -13.26 47.55 41.26
C ALA A 119 -12.36 46.42 40.75
N GLN A 120 -11.08 46.75 40.66
CA GLN A 120 -9.93 45.94 40.29
C GLN A 120 -9.51 45.06 41.49
N ARG A 121 -9.26 43.76 41.29
CA ARG A 121 -8.77 42.86 42.36
C ARG A 121 -7.33 42.42 42.09
N GLN A 122 -6.45 42.77 43.03
CA GLN A 122 -5.04 42.41 43.10
C GLN A 122 -4.84 40.95 43.53
N PHE A 123 -3.83 40.29 42.96
CA PHE A 123 -3.36 38.96 43.34
C PHE A 123 -2.43 38.99 44.55
N SER A 124 -2.66 38.09 45.51
CA SER A 124 -1.85 37.90 46.72
C SER A 124 -0.68 36.93 46.47
N LYS A 125 0.49 37.25 47.06
CA LYS A 125 1.80 36.61 46.83
C LYS A 125 2.04 35.27 47.59
N SER A 126 1.03 34.66 48.22
CA SER A 126 1.21 33.40 48.97
C SER A 126 0.97 32.12 48.15
N ALA A 127 0.53 32.21 46.89
CA ALA A 127 0.29 31.06 46.01
C ALA A 127 1.56 30.51 45.31
N MET A 128 2.73 31.11 45.55
CA MET A 128 3.94 30.83 44.76
C MET A 128 4.82 29.70 45.33
N TRP A 129 4.62 29.28 46.58
CA TRP A 129 5.49 28.29 47.24
C TRP A 129 4.97 26.85 47.14
N SER A 130 3.66 26.66 46.94
CA SER A 130 3.03 25.34 46.74
C SER A 130 3.25 24.76 45.34
N ILE A 131 3.52 25.60 44.33
CA ILE A 131 3.78 25.18 42.95
C ILE A 131 5.18 24.54 42.82
N GLY A 132 6.17 25.03 43.55
CA GLY A 132 7.55 24.53 43.48
C GLY A 132 7.70 23.10 43.99
N LEU A 133 6.99 22.75 45.06
CA LEU A 133 7.06 21.41 45.67
C LEU A 133 6.44 20.33 44.77
N VAL A 134 5.31 20.66 44.12
CA VAL A 134 4.61 19.75 43.19
C VAL A 134 5.45 19.52 41.92
N MET A 135 6.14 20.54 41.41
CA MET A 135 7.01 20.39 40.25
C MET A 135 8.23 19.50 40.54
N GLY A 136 8.84 19.63 41.72
CA GLY A 136 9.99 18.81 42.12
C GLY A 136 9.68 17.31 42.24
N ILE A 137 8.51 16.97 42.79
CA ILE A 137 8.04 15.57 42.91
C ILE A 137 7.72 15.00 41.52
N SER A 138 7.10 15.80 40.65
CA SER A 138 6.75 15.40 39.28
C SER A 138 7.99 15.10 38.43
N ILE A 139 9.04 15.93 38.55
CA ILE A 139 10.32 15.73 37.85
C ILE A 139 11.03 14.48 38.37
N SER A 140 11.01 14.24 39.68
CA SER A 140 11.62 13.05 40.30
C SER A 140 10.93 11.75 39.87
N LEU A 141 9.58 11.76 39.79
CA LEU A 141 8.80 10.64 39.28
C LEU A 141 9.03 10.41 37.78
N PHE A 142 9.17 11.47 37.00
CA PHE A 142 9.48 11.39 35.57
C PHE A 142 10.88 10.83 35.31
N LEU A 143 11.87 11.25 36.11
CA LEU A 143 13.24 10.71 36.06
C LEU A 143 13.28 9.23 36.45
N ALA A 144 12.60 8.83 37.54
CA ALA A 144 12.50 7.42 37.93
C ALA A 144 11.80 6.57 36.87
N PHE A 145 10.74 7.08 36.25
CA PHE A 145 10.04 6.41 35.15
C PHE A 145 10.90 6.29 33.89
N SER A 146 11.67 7.31 33.53
CA SER A 146 12.56 7.28 32.36
C SER A 146 13.74 6.31 32.55
N LEU A 147 14.31 6.23 33.75
CA LEU A 147 15.36 5.26 34.09
C LEU A 147 14.83 3.82 34.04
N SER A 148 13.57 3.59 34.46
CA SER A 148 12.93 2.27 34.39
C SER A 148 12.52 1.87 32.96
N GLN A 149 12.17 2.83 32.09
CA GLN A 149 11.97 2.56 30.66
C GLN A 149 13.27 2.21 29.94
N LYS A 150 14.41 2.82 30.32
CA LYS A 150 15.73 2.51 29.73
C LYS A 150 16.14 1.05 29.95
N GLN A 151 15.63 0.40 31.00
CA GLN A 151 15.89 -1.01 31.31
C GLN A 151 14.99 -2.00 30.54
N LYS A 152 13.83 -1.54 30.04
CA LYS A 152 12.93 -2.34 29.18
C LYS A 152 13.31 -2.30 27.70
N ASN A 153 14.15 -1.34 27.31
CA ASN A 153 14.66 -1.17 25.94
C ASN A 153 16.13 -1.57 25.83
N ALA A 154 16.56 -2.62 26.55
CA ALA A 154 17.82 -3.28 26.19
C ALA A 154 17.60 -3.97 24.83
N PRO A 155 18.43 -3.71 23.80
CA PRO A 155 18.38 -4.51 22.57
C PRO A 155 18.59 -5.96 22.97
N LEU A 156 17.68 -6.84 22.50
CA LEU A 156 17.82 -8.28 22.68
C LEU A 156 19.25 -8.64 22.25
N ALA A 157 20.05 -9.14 23.20
CA ALA A 157 21.38 -9.66 22.90
C ALA A 157 21.25 -10.59 21.70
N THR A 158 21.96 -10.26 20.63
CA THR A 158 21.90 -10.84 19.28
C THR A 158 22.02 -12.35 19.36
N ALA A 159 20.89 -13.06 19.36
CA ALA A 159 20.89 -14.44 18.94
C ALA A 159 21.42 -14.44 17.50
N HIS A 160 22.49 -15.19 17.27
CA HIS A 160 23.07 -15.36 15.93
C HIS A 160 22.13 -16.22 15.09
N TYR A 161 21.12 -15.60 14.49
CA TYR A 161 20.29 -16.24 13.48
C TYR A 161 20.97 -16.14 12.12
N SER A 162 20.93 -17.22 11.35
CA SER A 162 21.33 -17.19 9.94
C SER A 162 20.10 -17.34 9.05
N PHE A 163 20.11 -16.67 7.90
CA PHE A 163 19.05 -16.77 6.91
C PHE A 163 19.61 -16.49 5.52
N SER A 164 19.29 -17.37 4.58
CA SER A 164 19.66 -17.23 3.18
C SER A 164 18.61 -17.92 2.30
N SER A 165 18.58 -17.57 1.02
CA SER A 165 17.70 -18.22 0.05
C SER A 165 18.38 -18.40 -1.29
N ARG A 166 18.00 -19.46 -2.00
CA ARG A 166 18.49 -19.74 -3.35
C ARG A 166 17.34 -20.26 -4.24
N PRO A 167 17.08 -19.64 -5.40
CA PRO A 167 16.24 -20.24 -6.45
C PRO A 167 16.86 -21.55 -6.95
N VAL A 168 16.03 -22.55 -7.22
CA VAL A 168 16.49 -23.87 -7.68
C VAL A 168 16.82 -23.86 -9.17
N THR A 169 16.14 -23.02 -9.96
CA THR A 169 16.32 -22.91 -11.42
C THR A 169 16.30 -21.44 -11.86
N THR A 170 16.46 -21.19 -13.16
CA THR A 170 16.03 -19.95 -13.84
C THR A 170 14.63 -20.16 -14.41
N GLY A 171 13.84 -19.09 -14.55
CA GLY A 171 12.48 -19.15 -15.08
C GLY A 171 11.45 -19.50 -14.01
N LEU A 172 10.22 -19.78 -14.46
CA LEU A 172 9.05 -19.98 -13.61
C LEU A 172 8.21 -21.20 -14.05
N PRO A 173 7.47 -21.82 -13.11
CA PRO A 173 7.51 -21.57 -11.67
C PRO A 173 8.86 -21.96 -11.05
N ASN A 174 9.23 -21.34 -9.93
CA ASN A 174 10.55 -21.54 -9.33
C ASN A 174 10.46 -21.87 -7.84
N SER A 175 10.99 -23.03 -7.46
CA SER A 175 11.17 -23.34 -6.04
C SER A 175 12.36 -22.57 -5.49
N VAL A 176 12.19 -21.93 -4.34
CA VAL A 176 13.25 -21.27 -3.59
C VAL A 176 13.50 -22.07 -2.31
N VAL A 177 14.75 -22.44 -2.10
CA VAL A 177 15.21 -23.08 -0.86
C VAL A 177 15.66 -21.99 0.09
N PHE A 178 15.01 -21.91 1.24
CA PHE A 178 15.40 -21.07 2.36
C PHE A 178 16.20 -21.91 3.34
N THR A 179 17.40 -21.46 3.71
CA THR A 179 18.24 -22.08 4.73
C THR A 179 18.36 -21.13 5.91
N PHE A 180 18.16 -21.63 7.13
CA PHE A 180 18.16 -20.83 8.34
C PHE A 180 18.68 -21.59 9.55
N ASP A 181 19.19 -20.84 10.52
CA ASP A 181 19.46 -21.31 11.88
C ASP A 181 18.64 -20.45 12.85
N VAL A 182 17.65 -21.10 13.47
CA VAL A 182 16.79 -20.53 14.53
C VAL A 182 16.87 -21.35 15.82
N SER A 183 17.93 -22.15 15.98
CA SER A 183 18.12 -23.04 17.13
C SER A 183 18.12 -22.30 18.48
N GLN A 184 18.63 -21.06 18.48
CA GLN A 184 18.70 -20.19 19.66
C GLN A 184 17.37 -19.48 19.98
N ALA A 185 16.31 -19.69 19.18
CA ALA A 185 15.04 -19.03 19.41
C ALA A 185 14.39 -19.52 20.72
N LYS A 186 13.93 -18.57 21.54
CA LYS A 186 13.22 -18.85 22.81
C LYS A 186 11.72 -19.12 22.60
N THR A 187 11.23 -19.02 21.37
CA THR A 187 9.81 -19.11 20.98
C THR A 187 9.64 -20.09 19.81
N ASP A 188 8.45 -20.67 19.66
CA ASP A 188 8.07 -21.49 18.50
C ASP A 188 7.29 -20.70 17.43
N CYS A 189 7.14 -19.38 17.62
CA CYS A 189 6.56 -18.46 16.65
C CYS A 189 7.63 -18.05 15.64
N LEU A 190 7.97 -18.97 14.73
CA LEU A 190 9.05 -18.80 13.77
C LEU A 190 8.46 -18.85 12.36
N PHE A 191 8.75 -17.86 11.54
CA PHE A 191 8.23 -17.81 10.18
C PHE A 191 9.29 -17.38 9.18
N VAL A 192 9.16 -17.91 7.97
CA VAL A 192 9.75 -17.31 6.78
C VAL A 192 8.63 -16.62 6.02
N GLN A 193 8.85 -15.37 5.69
CA GLN A 193 7.98 -14.55 4.87
C GLN A 193 8.64 -14.35 3.51
N GLN A 194 7.92 -14.75 2.46
CA GLN A 194 8.46 -14.84 1.10
C GLN A 194 8.49 -13.51 0.36
N THR A 195 7.60 -12.61 0.74
CA THR A 195 7.36 -11.36 0.04
C THR A 195 7.08 -10.24 1.04
N TRP A 196 6.77 -9.04 0.56
CA TRP A 196 6.33 -7.96 1.42
C TRP A 196 4.99 -8.25 2.12
N ASP A 197 4.16 -9.16 1.60
CA ASP A 197 2.87 -9.54 2.18
C ASP A 197 3.03 -10.46 3.41
N ASP A 198 2.69 -9.95 4.59
CA ASP A 198 2.76 -10.68 5.86
C ASP A 198 1.81 -11.88 5.93
N SER A 199 0.79 -11.95 5.07
CA SER A 199 -0.07 -13.12 4.92
C SER A 199 0.65 -14.27 4.21
N LYS A 200 1.69 -13.97 3.42
CA LYS A 200 2.52 -14.94 2.68
C LYS A 200 3.74 -15.35 3.49
N ARG A 201 3.47 -15.86 4.70
CA ARG A 201 4.47 -16.46 5.58
C ARG A 201 4.10 -17.89 5.91
N PHE A 202 5.11 -18.74 6.06
CA PHE A 202 4.93 -20.11 6.48
C PHE A 202 5.73 -20.37 7.75
N ARG A 203 5.16 -21.20 8.62
CA ARG A 203 5.77 -21.53 9.91
C ARG A 203 6.94 -22.48 9.72
N ILE A 204 8.01 -22.25 10.45
CA ILE A 204 9.19 -23.14 10.55
C ILE A 204 9.36 -23.64 11.98
N ARG A 205 10.19 -24.67 12.18
CA ARG A 205 10.48 -25.26 13.50
C ARG A 205 11.92 -25.01 13.93
N LYS A 206 12.18 -25.01 15.24
CA LYS A 206 13.54 -24.79 15.80
C LYS A 206 14.60 -25.77 15.30
N ASN A 207 14.21 -27.02 15.09
CA ASN A 207 15.10 -28.09 14.61
C ASN A 207 15.06 -28.26 13.08
N GLN A 208 14.34 -27.39 12.36
CA GLN A 208 14.31 -27.36 10.91
C GLN A 208 15.42 -26.43 10.42
N GLN A 209 16.17 -26.86 9.41
CA GLN A 209 17.25 -26.05 8.81
C GLN A 209 16.85 -25.47 7.46
N GLN A 210 15.85 -26.07 6.80
CA GLN A 210 15.45 -25.68 5.46
C GLN A 210 13.93 -25.69 5.29
N ALA A 211 13.46 -24.81 4.43
CA ALA A 211 12.11 -24.82 3.92
C ALA A 211 12.10 -24.40 2.44
N THR A 212 11.05 -24.78 1.72
CA THR A 212 10.93 -24.46 0.30
C THR A 212 9.60 -23.79 0.00
N SER A 213 9.60 -22.90 -0.98
CA SER A 213 8.34 -22.43 -1.56
C SER A 213 8.45 -22.09 -3.03
N ILE A 214 7.32 -22.18 -3.72
CA ILE A 214 7.21 -21.96 -5.15
C ILE A 214 6.77 -20.52 -5.39
N TYR A 215 7.55 -19.80 -6.17
CA TYR A 215 7.18 -18.51 -6.73
C TYR A 215 6.56 -18.76 -8.10
N TYR A 216 5.34 -18.26 -8.30
CA TYR A 216 4.60 -18.37 -9.56
C TYR A 216 4.72 -17.13 -10.46
N TYR A 217 5.16 -16.00 -9.90
CA TYR A 217 5.38 -14.75 -10.61
C TYR A 217 6.83 -14.30 -10.44
N PRO A 218 7.41 -13.64 -11.46
CA PRO A 218 8.75 -13.12 -11.35
C PRO A 218 8.73 -11.82 -10.56
N GLY A 219 9.90 -11.37 -10.10
CA GLY A 219 10.01 -10.09 -9.42
C GLY A 219 11.15 -10.04 -8.41
N PHE A 220 11.27 -8.88 -7.80
CA PHE A 220 12.26 -8.59 -6.78
C PHE A 220 11.56 -8.56 -5.42
N PHE A 221 11.87 -9.52 -4.56
CA PHE A 221 11.20 -9.76 -3.29
C PHE A 221 12.17 -9.54 -2.13
N THR A 222 11.64 -9.09 -1.00
CA THR A 222 12.39 -9.09 0.27
C THR A 222 11.97 -10.30 1.09
N ALA A 223 12.84 -11.31 1.16
CA ALA A 223 12.64 -12.47 2.02
C ALA A 223 12.97 -12.09 3.47
N LYS A 224 12.13 -12.50 4.43
CA LYS A 224 12.31 -12.18 5.85
C LYS A 224 12.24 -13.43 6.71
N LEU A 225 13.12 -13.52 7.70
CA LEU A 225 13.03 -14.45 8.82
C LEU A 225 12.45 -13.70 10.01
N THR A 226 11.34 -14.18 10.56
CA THR A 226 10.68 -13.57 11.72
C THR A 226 10.66 -14.51 12.91
N VAL A 227 10.98 -13.95 14.08
CA VAL A 227 10.89 -14.61 15.39
C VAL A 227 9.88 -13.80 16.21
N ASP A 228 8.83 -14.45 16.67
CA ASP A 228 7.58 -13.84 17.11
C ASP A 228 7.01 -12.91 16.01
N SER A 229 7.09 -11.60 16.21
CA SER A 229 6.68 -10.55 15.27
C SER A 229 7.85 -9.69 14.78
N THR A 230 9.08 -10.01 15.18
CA THR A 230 10.27 -9.24 14.84
C THR A 230 11.00 -9.85 13.64
N VAL A 231 11.31 -9.02 12.65
CA VAL A 231 12.22 -9.40 11.55
C VAL A 231 13.64 -9.46 12.11
N VAL A 232 14.20 -10.66 12.21
CA VAL A 232 15.55 -10.87 12.76
C VAL A 232 16.62 -10.96 11.68
N SER A 233 16.22 -11.26 10.45
CA SER A 233 17.08 -11.22 9.26
C SER A 233 16.22 -11.04 8.02
N GLN A 234 16.75 -10.34 7.01
CA GLN A 234 16.10 -10.18 5.72
C GLN A 234 17.14 -9.94 4.62
N HIS A 235 16.82 -10.32 3.40
CA HIS A 235 17.65 -10.09 2.23
C HIS A 235 16.79 -10.06 0.96
N GLN A 236 17.38 -9.57 -0.13
CA GLN A 236 16.70 -9.50 -1.41
C GLN A 236 16.77 -10.83 -2.17
N LEU A 237 15.69 -11.16 -2.85
CA LEU A 237 15.51 -12.38 -3.63
C LEU A 237 14.93 -12.00 -4.99
N PHE A 238 15.71 -12.20 -6.04
CA PHE A 238 15.30 -11.88 -7.40
C PHE A 238 14.89 -13.15 -8.16
N ILE A 239 13.60 -13.27 -8.46
CA ILE A 239 13.05 -14.32 -9.34
C ILE A 239 13.02 -13.76 -10.77
N LYS A 240 13.99 -14.20 -11.57
CA LYS A 240 14.21 -13.76 -12.96
C LYS A 240 13.36 -14.57 -13.95
N THR A 241 13.11 -14.00 -15.11
CA THR A 241 12.59 -14.73 -16.28
C THR A 241 13.74 -15.16 -17.19
N ASP A 242 13.50 -16.18 -18.01
CA ASP A 242 14.37 -16.53 -19.14
C ASP A 242 13.76 -15.95 -20.42
N GLY A 243 14.11 -14.70 -20.73
CA GLY A 243 13.44 -13.94 -21.78
C GLY A 243 12.06 -13.44 -21.39
N TRP A 244 11.19 -13.23 -22.38
CA TRP A 244 9.80 -12.83 -22.18
C TRP A 244 8.98 -13.99 -21.59
N LEU A 245 8.16 -13.71 -20.59
CA LEU A 245 7.26 -14.67 -19.98
C LEU A 245 5.81 -14.22 -20.17
N PRO A 246 5.08 -14.79 -21.13
CA PRO A 246 3.64 -14.62 -21.25
C PRO A 246 2.88 -15.57 -20.33
N LEU A 247 1.92 -15.03 -19.59
CA LEU A 247 1.05 -15.80 -18.71
C LEU A 247 -0.34 -15.16 -18.57
N VAL A 248 -1.29 -15.96 -18.10
CA VAL A 248 -2.63 -15.49 -17.73
C VAL A 248 -2.83 -15.68 -16.24
N GLU A 249 -3.25 -14.60 -15.57
CA GLU A 249 -3.54 -14.62 -14.14
C GLU A 249 -4.74 -15.52 -13.86
N GLN A 250 -4.51 -16.57 -13.05
CA GLN A 250 -5.52 -17.46 -12.52
C GLN A 250 -5.15 -17.91 -11.12
N GLU A 251 -6.16 -18.28 -10.35
CA GLU A 251 -6.01 -18.88 -9.02
C GLU A 251 -6.31 -20.38 -9.13
N PRO A 252 -5.55 -21.24 -8.45
CA PRO A 252 -4.47 -20.93 -7.51
C PRO A 252 -3.09 -20.67 -8.16
N VAL A 253 -2.95 -20.94 -9.46
CA VAL A 253 -1.69 -20.79 -10.22
C VAL A 253 -1.98 -20.18 -11.59
N PRO A 254 -1.06 -19.36 -12.14
CA PRO A 254 -1.24 -18.80 -13.48
C PRO A 254 -1.07 -19.86 -14.57
N VAL A 255 -1.59 -19.56 -15.75
CA VAL A 255 -1.38 -20.37 -16.96
C VAL A 255 -0.23 -19.76 -17.76
N TYR A 256 0.87 -20.50 -17.91
CA TYR A 256 2.04 -20.05 -18.67
C TYR A 256 1.93 -20.40 -20.15
N PHE A 257 2.47 -19.52 -21.00
CA PHE A 257 2.58 -19.72 -22.44
C PHE A 257 4.04 -19.65 -22.85
N LYS A 258 4.39 -20.35 -23.94
CA LYS A 258 5.74 -20.31 -24.47
C LYS A 258 5.97 -19.01 -25.25
N PRO A 259 7.17 -18.39 -25.17
CA PRO A 259 7.46 -17.15 -25.90
C PRO A 259 7.34 -17.33 -27.42
N GLU A 260 7.75 -18.49 -27.94
CA GLU A 260 7.69 -18.80 -29.38
C GLU A 260 6.25 -18.88 -29.91
N GLU A 261 5.29 -19.16 -29.02
CA GLU A 261 3.86 -19.17 -29.36
C GLU A 261 3.26 -17.75 -29.28
N SER A 262 3.98 -16.79 -28.74
CA SER A 262 3.50 -15.44 -28.45
C SER A 262 4.06 -14.40 -29.43
N THR A 263 5.16 -14.68 -30.13
CA THR A 263 5.67 -13.82 -31.21
C THR A 263 5.17 -14.29 -32.58
N ARG A 264 4.40 -13.45 -33.29
CA ARG A 264 3.86 -13.78 -34.62
C ARG A 264 3.69 -12.52 -35.46
N ASN A 265 4.08 -12.57 -36.74
CA ASN A 265 3.83 -11.50 -37.71
C ASN A 265 4.32 -10.10 -37.27
N GLY A 266 5.45 -10.02 -36.58
CA GLY A 266 6.01 -8.75 -36.18
C GLY A 266 5.49 -8.21 -34.82
N VAL A 267 4.77 -9.03 -34.04
CA VAL A 267 4.18 -8.61 -32.77
C VAL A 267 4.28 -9.69 -31.71
N PHE A 268 4.31 -9.27 -30.44
CA PHE A 268 4.29 -10.14 -29.28
C PHE A 268 2.95 -10.04 -28.53
N GLY A 269 2.25 -11.15 -28.42
CA GLY A 269 1.09 -11.29 -27.54
C GLY A 269 0.25 -12.55 -27.80
N LEU A 270 -0.69 -12.80 -26.89
CA LEU A 270 -1.62 -13.92 -26.95
C LEU A 270 -2.93 -13.51 -27.61
N THR A 271 -3.52 -14.45 -28.36
CA THR A 271 -4.83 -14.31 -29.00
C THR A 271 -5.94 -14.95 -28.18
N ASP A 272 -7.18 -14.49 -28.39
CA ASP A 272 -8.37 -15.06 -27.74
C ASP A 272 -8.48 -16.57 -27.99
N ARG A 273 -8.10 -17.02 -29.19
CA ARG A 273 -8.09 -18.45 -29.56
C ARG A 273 -7.09 -19.25 -28.73
N GLN A 274 -5.91 -18.70 -28.46
CA GLN A 274 -4.92 -19.36 -27.59
C GLN A 274 -5.46 -19.48 -26.17
N LEU A 275 -6.03 -18.41 -25.62
CA LEU A 275 -6.67 -18.45 -24.29
C LEU A 275 -7.77 -19.53 -24.23
N MET A 276 -8.68 -19.53 -25.22
CA MET A 276 -9.76 -20.53 -25.28
C MET A 276 -9.26 -21.97 -25.42
N SER A 277 -8.16 -22.20 -26.14
CA SER A 277 -7.56 -23.55 -26.25
C SER A 277 -7.00 -24.09 -24.93
N HIS A 278 -6.74 -23.20 -23.96
CA HIS A 278 -6.35 -23.53 -22.60
C HIS A 278 -7.54 -23.48 -21.61
N ASN A 279 -8.78 -23.50 -22.11
CA ASN A 279 -10.02 -23.39 -21.32
C ASN A 279 -10.13 -22.09 -20.50
N ILE A 280 -9.50 -21.02 -20.96
CA ILE A 280 -9.59 -19.70 -20.33
C ILE A 280 -10.79 -18.97 -20.94
N THR A 281 -11.82 -18.73 -20.13
CA THR A 281 -13.01 -18.01 -20.58
C THR A 281 -12.77 -16.51 -20.59
N MET A 282 -13.29 -15.82 -21.61
CA MET A 282 -13.16 -14.36 -21.75
C MET A 282 -14.30 -13.59 -21.05
N GLN A 283 -15.33 -14.31 -20.57
CA GLN A 283 -16.54 -13.78 -19.94
C GLN A 283 -17.06 -14.78 -18.87
N PRO A 284 -17.84 -14.32 -17.87
CA PRO A 284 -18.22 -12.93 -17.59
C PRO A 284 -17.08 -12.13 -16.93
N LYS A 285 -16.06 -12.81 -16.41
CA LYS A 285 -14.83 -12.21 -15.88
C LYS A 285 -13.77 -12.28 -16.97
N VAL A 286 -13.27 -11.13 -17.40
CA VAL A 286 -12.19 -11.06 -18.37
C VAL A 286 -10.87 -11.41 -17.67
N PRO A 287 -10.06 -12.32 -18.21
CA PRO A 287 -8.74 -12.64 -17.65
C PRO A 287 -7.77 -11.48 -17.82
N HIS A 288 -6.74 -11.42 -16.99
CA HIS A 288 -5.60 -10.54 -17.20
C HIS A 288 -4.46 -11.32 -17.85
N VAL A 289 -4.05 -10.87 -19.04
CA VAL A 289 -2.86 -11.38 -19.72
C VAL A 289 -1.67 -10.53 -19.31
N LEU A 290 -0.61 -11.17 -18.83
CA LEU A 290 0.59 -10.53 -18.32
C LEU A 290 1.80 -10.96 -19.15
N TYR A 291 2.69 -10.01 -19.43
CA TYR A 291 3.98 -10.25 -20.07
C TYR A 291 5.08 -9.70 -19.18
N PHE A 292 6.07 -10.52 -18.84
CA PHE A 292 7.18 -10.11 -17.99
C PHE A 292 8.54 -10.33 -18.65
N TYR A 293 9.43 -9.35 -18.52
CA TYR A 293 10.85 -9.51 -18.79
C TYR A 293 11.64 -9.02 -17.58
N MET A 294 12.14 -9.95 -16.77
CA MET A 294 12.80 -9.69 -15.48
C MET A 294 14.24 -10.18 -15.50
N LYS A 295 15.17 -9.23 -15.59
CA LYS A 295 16.61 -9.50 -15.72
C LYS A 295 17.41 -8.46 -14.95
N ASP A 296 18.62 -8.83 -14.58
CA ASP A 296 19.60 -7.88 -14.07
C ASP A 296 20.15 -7.02 -15.22
N PHE A 297 19.80 -5.73 -15.23
CA PHE A 297 20.28 -4.75 -16.21
C PHE A 297 21.55 -4.01 -15.77
N GLY A 298 22.27 -4.53 -14.76
CA GLY A 298 23.50 -3.95 -14.26
C GLY A 298 23.25 -2.69 -13.44
N ASP A 299 23.81 -1.55 -13.86
CA ASP A 299 23.74 -0.27 -13.13
C ASP A 299 22.65 0.68 -13.66
N LEU A 300 21.67 0.15 -14.40
CA LEU A 300 20.54 0.95 -14.88
C LEU A 300 19.71 1.47 -13.69
N SER A 301 19.86 2.76 -13.40
CA SER A 301 19.23 3.41 -12.25
C SER A 301 17.77 3.78 -12.54
N SER A 302 16.90 3.60 -11.54
CA SER A 302 15.52 4.11 -11.58
C SER A 302 15.43 5.64 -11.69
N ASP A 303 16.51 6.34 -11.36
CA ASP A 303 16.54 7.80 -11.35
C ASP A 303 16.80 8.39 -12.75
N ASN A 304 17.32 7.58 -13.67
CA ASN A 304 17.75 7.99 -15.01
C ASN A 304 17.60 6.85 -16.03
N PHE A 305 16.42 6.73 -16.65
CA PHE A 305 16.15 5.77 -17.72
C PHE A 305 15.13 6.30 -18.72
N ILE A 306 15.07 5.66 -19.88
CA ILE A 306 14.03 5.87 -20.88
C ILE A 306 13.46 4.49 -21.26
N LEU A 307 12.14 4.34 -21.15
CA LEU A 307 11.39 3.23 -21.75
C LEU A 307 10.59 3.77 -22.92
N GLU A 308 10.65 3.09 -24.07
CA GLU A 308 9.84 3.31 -25.26
C GLU A 308 9.19 1.99 -25.67
N THR A 309 7.92 2.01 -26.01
CA THR A 309 7.18 0.81 -26.44
C THR A 309 5.90 1.19 -27.17
N SER A 310 5.39 0.28 -27.99
CA SER A 310 4.12 0.43 -28.68
C SER A 310 3.21 -0.75 -28.32
N VAL A 311 1.99 -0.45 -27.83
CA VAL A 311 1.05 -1.44 -27.31
C VAL A 311 -0.35 -1.29 -27.91
N LYS A 312 -1.10 -2.39 -27.96
CA LYS A 312 -2.48 -2.41 -28.43
C LYS A 312 -3.30 -3.44 -27.67
N ASN A 313 -4.33 -3.01 -26.94
CA ASN A 313 -5.31 -3.95 -26.39
C ASN A 313 -6.26 -4.42 -27.50
N THR A 314 -6.45 -5.72 -27.63
CA THR A 314 -7.24 -6.34 -28.71
C THR A 314 -8.61 -6.82 -28.28
N PHE A 315 -8.94 -6.76 -26.98
CA PHE A 315 -10.19 -7.26 -26.44
C PHE A 315 -11.11 -6.11 -25.98
N SER A 316 -12.13 -5.79 -26.77
CA SER A 316 -13.00 -4.62 -26.57
C SER A 316 -14.48 -4.95 -26.30
N THR A 317 -14.81 -6.20 -26.01
CA THR A 317 -16.21 -6.66 -25.90
C THR A 317 -16.63 -7.06 -24.48
N GLY A 318 -17.94 -7.03 -24.22
CA GLY A 318 -18.55 -7.43 -22.94
C GLY A 318 -17.91 -6.73 -21.73
N SER A 319 -17.58 -7.49 -20.69
CA SER A 319 -16.89 -6.99 -19.48
C SER A 319 -15.49 -6.39 -19.72
N GLY A 320 -14.96 -6.44 -20.95
CA GLY A 320 -13.66 -5.90 -21.34
C GLY A 320 -13.73 -4.59 -22.12
N ALA A 321 -14.91 -3.96 -22.23
CA ALA A 321 -15.10 -2.75 -23.03
C ALA A 321 -14.17 -1.57 -22.66
N CYS A 322 -13.64 -1.54 -21.42
CA CYS A 322 -12.70 -0.51 -21.01
C CYS A 322 -11.26 -0.70 -21.52
N GLN A 323 -10.92 -1.90 -22.00
CA GLN A 323 -9.59 -2.24 -22.53
C GLN A 323 -8.46 -1.83 -21.57
N GLN A 324 -8.64 -2.07 -20.27
CA GLN A 324 -7.66 -1.65 -19.28
C GLN A 324 -6.31 -2.30 -19.57
N SER A 325 -5.28 -1.47 -19.68
CA SER A 325 -3.94 -1.90 -20.05
C SER A 325 -2.91 -1.16 -19.20
N GLN A 326 -1.78 -1.79 -18.94
CA GLN A 326 -0.71 -1.20 -18.14
C GLN A 326 0.64 -1.54 -18.74
N VAL A 327 1.54 -0.55 -18.74
CA VAL A 327 2.98 -0.74 -18.99
C VAL A 327 3.71 -0.46 -17.68
N ALA A 328 4.59 -1.37 -17.28
CA ALA A 328 5.28 -1.31 -16.01
C ALA A 328 6.81 -1.36 -16.16
N VAL A 329 7.51 -0.55 -15.37
CA VAL A 329 8.97 -0.66 -15.16
C VAL A 329 9.21 -1.05 -13.71
N HIS A 330 9.70 -2.27 -13.52
CA HIS A 330 9.98 -2.84 -12.22
C HIS A 330 11.35 -2.40 -11.74
N CYS A 331 11.43 -1.94 -10.50
CA CYS A 331 12.67 -1.59 -9.81
C CYS A 331 12.82 -2.41 -8.53
N GLU A 332 14.01 -2.42 -7.93
CA GLU A 332 14.29 -3.18 -6.71
C GLU A 332 13.34 -2.82 -5.55
N ASN A 333 13.03 -1.52 -5.39
CA ASN A 333 12.23 -1.00 -4.28
C ASN A 333 11.04 -0.17 -4.77
N GLY A 334 10.59 -0.36 -6.01
CA GLY A 334 9.52 0.47 -6.57
C GLY A 334 9.04 0.01 -7.93
N LEU A 335 7.96 0.63 -8.38
CA LEU A 335 7.33 0.31 -9.65
C LEU A 335 6.86 1.61 -10.31
N PHE A 336 7.10 1.73 -11.61
CA PHE A 336 6.39 2.67 -12.46
C PHE A 336 5.27 1.91 -13.16
N VAL A 337 4.01 2.33 -13.03
CA VAL A 337 2.86 1.76 -13.73
C VAL A 337 2.17 2.88 -14.49
N VAL A 338 2.12 2.74 -15.81
CA VAL A 338 1.41 3.65 -16.69
C VAL A 338 0.12 2.99 -17.16
N PRO A 339 -1.05 3.45 -16.71
CA PRO A 339 -2.33 2.89 -17.09
C PRO A 339 -2.81 3.50 -18.41
N LEU A 340 -3.47 2.69 -19.23
CA LEU A 340 -4.15 3.09 -20.46
C LEU A 340 -5.53 2.44 -20.48
N SER A 341 -6.51 3.12 -21.08
CA SER A 341 -7.84 2.59 -21.34
C SER A 341 -8.45 3.29 -22.54
N VAL A 342 -9.62 2.85 -22.99
CA VAL A 342 -10.44 3.70 -23.87
C VAL A 342 -10.78 5.04 -23.16
N PRO A 343 -11.01 6.14 -23.90
CA PRO A 343 -11.23 7.47 -23.30
C PRO A 343 -12.36 7.54 -22.27
N GLY A 344 -13.41 6.72 -22.44
CA GLY A 344 -14.56 6.68 -21.53
C GLY A 344 -14.30 6.03 -20.16
N CYS A 345 -13.16 5.37 -19.96
CA CYS A 345 -12.88 4.60 -18.73
C CYS A 345 -11.73 5.17 -17.88
N THR A 346 -11.28 6.39 -18.16
CA THR A 346 -10.09 6.96 -17.51
C THR A 346 -10.24 7.19 -16.00
N SER A 347 -11.47 7.28 -15.49
CA SER A 347 -11.75 7.38 -14.05
C SER A 347 -11.31 6.14 -13.25
N ALA A 348 -11.27 4.97 -13.89
CA ALA A 348 -10.84 3.72 -13.26
C ALA A 348 -9.32 3.51 -13.27
N LEU A 349 -8.56 4.42 -13.89
CA LEU A 349 -7.12 4.28 -14.02
C LEU A 349 -6.37 4.66 -12.74
N ASN A 350 -5.24 3.99 -12.50
CA ASN A 350 -4.35 4.29 -11.40
C ASN A 350 -2.91 4.28 -11.92
N ALA A 351 -2.26 5.43 -11.95
CA ALA A 351 -0.85 5.54 -12.28
C ALA A 351 -0.01 5.45 -11.01
N LEU A 352 1.07 4.68 -11.07
CA LEU A 352 2.01 4.51 -9.98
C LEU A 352 3.37 5.03 -10.41
N ILE A 353 3.91 5.96 -9.64
CA ILE A 353 5.32 6.38 -9.68
C ILE A 353 5.87 6.03 -8.30
N PRO A 354 7.15 5.65 -8.12
CA PRO A 354 7.65 5.25 -6.81
C PRO A 354 7.29 6.23 -5.68
N GLY A 355 6.55 5.75 -4.67
CA GLY A 355 6.06 6.55 -3.55
C GLY A 355 4.86 7.46 -3.85
N LYS A 356 4.23 7.36 -5.02
CA LYS A 356 3.12 8.22 -5.46
C LYS A 356 2.07 7.48 -6.29
N LEU A 357 0.86 7.38 -5.75
CA LEU A 357 -0.32 6.90 -6.45
C LEU A 357 -1.12 8.08 -7.01
N ILE A 358 -1.49 8.03 -8.29
CA ILE A 358 -2.33 9.03 -8.97
C ILE A 358 -3.59 8.31 -9.46
N GLN A 359 -4.72 8.61 -8.83
CA GLN A 359 -6.00 7.93 -9.09
C GLN A 359 -6.85 8.74 -10.06
N GLY A 360 -7.36 8.10 -11.12
CA GLY A 360 -8.25 8.71 -12.12
C GLY A 360 -9.59 9.17 -11.54
N SER A 361 -10.00 8.62 -10.41
CA SER A 361 -11.19 9.05 -9.67
C SER A 361 -10.99 10.38 -8.93
N LYS A 362 -9.75 10.82 -8.74
CA LYS A 362 -9.39 12.05 -7.99
C LYS A 362 -8.55 13.02 -8.81
N THR A 363 -8.07 12.63 -9.98
CA THR A 363 -7.20 13.42 -10.84
C THR A 363 -7.58 13.14 -12.28
N ASP A 364 -7.66 14.19 -13.11
CA ASP A 364 -7.96 14.04 -14.52
C ASP A 364 -6.83 13.28 -15.24
N LEU A 365 -7.12 12.01 -15.57
CA LEU A 365 -6.27 11.14 -16.40
C LEU A 365 -6.83 10.96 -17.81
N SER A 366 -7.69 11.87 -18.30
CA SER A 366 -8.28 11.82 -19.64
C SER A 366 -7.23 11.66 -20.76
N LYS A 367 -6.04 12.23 -20.57
CA LYS A 367 -4.90 12.12 -21.50
C LYS A 367 -4.30 10.72 -21.62
N PHE A 368 -4.64 9.80 -20.71
CA PHE A 368 -4.28 8.38 -20.80
C PHE A 368 -5.32 7.54 -21.56
N GLY A 369 -6.37 8.19 -22.08
CA GLY A 369 -7.34 7.58 -22.98
C GLY A 369 -6.76 7.33 -24.36
N VAL A 370 -6.86 6.09 -24.84
CA VAL A 370 -6.32 5.60 -26.10
C VAL A 370 -7.44 4.99 -26.96
N ASP A 371 -7.45 5.32 -28.23
CA ASP A 371 -8.19 4.58 -29.25
C ASP A 371 -7.34 3.39 -29.74
N PHE A 372 -7.61 2.20 -29.19
CA PHE A 372 -6.90 0.98 -29.52
C PHE A 372 -7.22 0.41 -30.92
N ALA A 373 -7.94 1.13 -31.78
CA ALA A 373 -7.92 0.82 -33.22
C ALA A 373 -6.51 0.97 -33.80
N ARG A 374 -5.70 1.87 -33.22
CA ARG A 374 -4.30 2.13 -33.56
C ARG A 374 -3.37 1.69 -32.43
N TRP A 375 -2.08 1.62 -32.75
CA TRP A 375 -1.03 1.43 -31.76
C TRP A 375 -0.91 2.64 -30.84
N ALA A 376 -0.62 2.37 -29.57
CA ALA A 376 -0.38 3.38 -28.55
C ALA A 376 1.12 3.43 -28.26
N GLU A 377 1.78 4.47 -28.76
CA GLU A 377 3.20 4.68 -28.52
C GLU A 377 3.40 5.35 -27.18
N LEU A 378 4.08 4.66 -26.26
CA LEU A 378 4.35 5.12 -24.92
C LEU A 378 5.85 5.38 -24.74
N ARG A 379 6.18 6.53 -24.16
CA ARG A 379 7.54 6.81 -23.69
C ARG A 379 7.55 7.30 -22.25
N ILE A 380 8.30 6.63 -21.39
CA ILE A 380 8.56 7.03 -20.00
C ILE A 380 9.99 7.54 -19.94
N ALA A 381 10.17 8.83 -19.72
CA ALA A 381 11.49 9.43 -19.56
C ALA A 381 11.70 9.88 -18.12
N VAL A 382 12.70 9.31 -17.46
CA VAL A 382 13.10 9.67 -16.10
C VAL A 382 14.48 10.29 -16.13
N LYS A 383 14.62 11.49 -15.57
CA LYS A 383 15.90 12.20 -15.44
C LYS A 383 15.98 12.87 -14.07
N ASN A 384 16.97 12.48 -13.28
CA ASN A 384 17.14 12.93 -11.90
C ASN A 384 15.82 12.87 -11.10
N LYS A 385 15.12 11.72 -11.18
CA LYS A 385 13.81 11.47 -10.56
C LYS A 385 12.64 12.35 -11.04
N ASN A 386 12.85 13.17 -12.06
CA ASN A 386 11.76 13.84 -12.77
C ASN A 386 11.25 12.91 -13.86
N VAL A 387 9.95 12.66 -13.87
CA VAL A 387 9.26 11.76 -14.79
C VAL A 387 8.45 12.58 -15.77
N VAL A 388 8.61 12.27 -17.06
CA VAL A 388 7.70 12.72 -18.10
C VAL A 388 7.21 11.50 -18.88
N ILE A 389 5.88 11.33 -18.92
CA ILE A 389 5.23 10.30 -19.70
C ILE A 389 4.68 10.94 -20.97
N TYR A 390 4.97 10.32 -22.11
CA TYR A 390 4.46 10.70 -23.42
C TYR A 390 3.59 9.58 -23.97
N LEU A 391 2.51 9.96 -24.62
CA LEU A 391 1.63 9.06 -25.34
C LEU A 391 1.42 9.65 -26.74
N ASN A 392 1.75 8.88 -27.77
CA ASN A 392 1.74 9.33 -29.17
C ASN A 392 2.45 10.70 -29.31
N GLU A 393 3.71 10.74 -28.87
CA GLU A 393 4.61 11.91 -28.83
C GLU A 393 4.19 13.09 -27.93
N LYS A 394 2.98 13.08 -27.37
CA LYS A 394 2.47 14.18 -26.54
C LYS A 394 2.71 13.92 -25.06
N PRO A 395 3.24 14.88 -24.27
CA PRO A 395 3.39 14.71 -22.83
C PRO A 395 2.02 14.66 -22.15
N VAL A 396 1.74 13.55 -21.45
CA VAL A 396 0.46 13.30 -20.76
C VAL A 396 0.57 13.43 -19.24
N LEU A 397 1.76 13.22 -18.68
CA LEU A 397 2.05 13.44 -17.25
C LEU A 397 3.46 13.98 -17.06
N LYS A 398 3.60 14.94 -16.16
CA LYS A 398 4.88 15.44 -15.64
C LYS A 398 4.84 15.39 -14.13
N THR A 399 5.79 14.68 -13.51
CA THR A 399 5.86 14.59 -12.04
C THR A 399 7.28 14.28 -11.58
N ALA A 400 7.48 14.14 -10.27
CA ALA A 400 8.74 13.74 -9.68
C ALA A 400 8.49 12.82 -8.48
N PHE A 401 9.52 12.08 -8.06
CA PHE A 401 9.49 11.25 -6.88
C PHE A 401 10.73 11.42 -6.01
N SER A 402 10.61 11.17 -4.71
CA SER A 402 11.71 11.25 -3.73
C SER A 402 12.21 9.87 -3.29
N MET A 403 11.34 8.85 -3.40
CA MET A 403 11.66 7.46 -3.03
C MET A 403 12.94 6.98 -3.73
N ASN A 404 13.73 6.15 -3.03
CA ASN A 404 14.81 5.40 -3.65
C ASN A 404 14.26 4.08 -4.19
N ALA A 405 14.02 4.01 -5.51
CA ALA A 405 13.50 2.80 -6.15
C ALA A 405 14.60 1.82 -6.56
N GLY A 406 15.88 2.19 -6.43
CA GLY A 406 17.03 1.33 -6.72
C GLY A 406 17.31 1.19 -8.21
N LYS A 407 17.70 -0.01 -8.62
CA LYS A 407 17.95 -0.35 -10.03
C LYS A 407 16.68 -0.78 -10.74
N VAL A 408 16.62 -0.58 -12.05
CA VAL A 408 15.60 -1.17 -12.91
C VAL A 408 15.91 -2.66 -13.08
N ILE A 409 14.92 -3.52 -12.84
CA ILE A 409 15.05 -4.98 -12.84
C ILE A 409 14.05 -5.69 -13.77
N GLY A 410 13.18 -4.93 -14.46
CA GLY A 410 12.32 -5.52 -15.46
C GLY A 410 11.33 -4.58 -16.13
N VAL A 411 10.70 -5.09 -17.18
CA VAL A 411 9.56 -4.48 -17.88
C VAL A 411 8.40 -5.45 -17.81
N GLY A 412 7.19 -4.93 -17.66
CA GLY A 412 5.97 -5.72 -17.62
C GLY A 412 4.84 -5.07 -18.41
N TYR A 413 3.95 -5.90 -18.93
CA TYR A 413 2.69 -5.47 -19.54
C TYR A 413 1.54 -6.23 -18.89
N SER A 414 0.40 -5.56 -18.73
CA SER A 414 -0.85 -6.18 -18.32
C SER A 414 -1.98 -5.70 -19.22
N PHE A 415 -2.79 -6.64 -19.69
CA PHE A 415 -3.98 -6.35 -20.49
C PHE A 415 -5.18 -7.05 -19.86
N GLN A 416 -6.26 -6.32 -19.65
CA GLN A 416 -7.56 -6.92 -19.46
C GLN A 416 -8.02 -7.50 -20.80
N GLY A 417 -8.11 -8.83 -20.86
CA GLY A 417 -8.24 -9.58 -22.11
C GLY A 417 -6.90 -9.69 -22.82
N THR A 418 -6.92 -9.72 -24.15
CA THR A 418 -5.72 -9.86 -24.96
C THR A 418 -5.12 -8.51 -25.35
N GLY A 419 -3.81 -8.49 -25.54
CA GLY A 419 -3.08 -7.32 -26.00
C GLY A 419 -1.77 -7.69 -26.66
N LEU A 420 -1.29 -6.78 -27.50
CA LEU A 420 -0.11 -6.93 -28.33
C LEU A 420 0.91 -5.86 -27.98
N VAL A 421 2.18 -6.20 -28.15
CA VAL A 421 3.34 -5.33 -28.07
C VAL A 421 4.07 -5.40 -29.40
N ASP A 422 4.38 -4.26 -29.98
CA ASP A 422 5.08 -4.13 -31.26
C ASP A 422 6.60 -4.12 -31.05
N TYR A 423 7.06 -3.28 -30.12
CA TYR A 423 8.46 -3.21 -29.73
C TYR A 423 8.62 -2.76 -28.27
N VAL A 424 9.82 -2.97 -27.74
CA VAL A 424 10.28 -2.35 -26.49
C VAL A 424 11.72 -1.88 -26.61
N ARG A 425 12.02 -0.71 -26.06
CA ARG A 425 13.38 -0.20 -25.89
C ARG A 425 13.53 0.39 -24.50
N LEU A 426 14.46 -0.14 -23.72
CA LEU A 426 14.87 0.37 -22.42
C LEU A 426 16.34 0.81 -22.50
N SER A 427 16.61 2.06 -22.16
CA SER A 427 17.96 2.62 -22.13
C SER A 427 18.21 3.40 -20.85
N ASP A 428 19.49 3.61 -20.52
CA ASP A 428 19.87 4.58 -19.50
C ASP A 428 19.62 6.03 -19.97
N GLY A 429 19.78 6.99 -19.05
CA GLY A 429 19.67 8.42 -19.36
C GLY A 429 20.71 8.98 -20.33
N LYS A 430 21.70 8.18 -20.75
CA LYS A 430 22.73 8.52 -21.75
C LYS A 430 22.47 7.84 -23.10
N GLY A 431 21.42 7.03 -23.22
CA GLY A 431 21.06 6.30 -24.44
C GLY A 431 21.73 4.93 -24.58
N LYS A 432 22.45 4.43 -23.58
CA LYS A 432 22.96 3.05 -23.59
C LYS A 432 21.78 2.09 -23.45
N VAL A 433 21.54 1.29 -24.47
CA VAL A 433 20.45 0.31 -24.51
C VAL A 433 20.73 -0.84 -23.55
N ALA A 434 19.75 -1.16 -22.70
CA ALA A 434 19.74 -2.29 -21.78
C ALA A 434 18.81 -3.43 -22.25
N LEU A 435 17.75 -3.09 -22.99
CA LEU A 435 16.84 -4.01 -23.69
C LEU A 435 16.36 -3.33 -24.97
N ALA A 436 16.36 -4.05 -26.09
CA ALA A 436 15.70 -3.65 -27.32
C ALA A 436 15.19 -4.90 -28.02
N GLU A 437 13.89 -4.94 -28.29
CA GLU A 437 13.22 -6.03 -29.01
C GLU A 437 12.24 -5.41 -29.99
N GLU A 438 12.36 -5.83 -31.25
CA GLU A 438 11.38 -5.61 -32.31
C GLU A 438 10.80 -7.00 -32.59
N PHE A 439 9.48 -7.18 -32.43
CA PHE A 439 8.85 -8.51 -32.47
C PHE A 439 8.49 -8.98 -33.87
#